data_AF-S4RT25-F1
#
_entry.id   AF-S4RT25-F1
#
_cell.length_a   1.000
_cell.length_b   1.000
_cell.length_c   1.000
_cell.angle_alpha   90.00
_cell.angle_beta   90.00
_cell.angle_gamma   90.00
#
_symmetry.space_group_name_H-M   'P 1'
#
loop_
_entity.id
_entity.type
_entity.pdbx_description
1 polymer ?
#
loop_
_entity_poly.entity_id
_entity_poly.type
_entity_poly.pdbx_seq_one_letter_code
_entity_poly.pdbx_strand_id
1 'polypeptide(L)'
;MSLRAAMFDLGGVLLSAQFLPSCGGVLCSCFCLLATGRELLEAVFDVKNERDVSMHKLERGELTLEQFYPEFNEECHREAKLRGLSVPEGFTAEGFFERFHAGSLNEPMLRAAQQLRSHGFKTCVLTNNWVDDSAARGATSNFMSVLRRSFDLVIESCRVGLRKPDVAIYALALRQLEATPQQVVFLDDIGANLKPAKEMGMATILVKDAVALRELEAVTGVKASGVRRAVSAMKQKQSCGKLTSRLSSYRESRRRGSPDVACLSESVGETVAAPRCVQIPCLADAGYRVIAFDMIGYGDSSHPQDIEEYSQENICKGILSFLNKLGLPWATFLGHDWGGVVVWNLAQKFPERLRAVGSINTPFLPTNPSENPAEKMAKKPGVFDYMLYFQKPGVAEAEFEKNLERTFKLFFR
;
A
#
# COMPACT_ATOMS: atom_id res chain seq x y z
N MET A 1 25.47 1.01 23.35
CA MET A 1 24.40 1.94 22.91
C MET A 1 23.23 1.11 22.40
N SER A 2 21.98 1.54 22.54
CA SER A 2 20.83 0.80 22.02
C SER A 2 20.61 1.12 20.55
N LEU A 3 20.23 0.11 19.75
CA LEU A 3 19.78 0.31 18.37
C LEU A 3 18.52 1.18 18.34
N ARG A 4 18.37 2.01 17.31
CA ARG A 4 17.24 2.93 17.10
C ARG A 4 16.76 3.00 15.65
N ALA A 5 17.48 2.40 14.72
CA ALA A 5 17.06 2.31 13.32
C ALA A 5 17.39 0.96 12.71
N ALA A 6 16.60 0.56 11.72
CA ALA A 6 16.80 -0.67 10.95
C ALA A 6 16.75 -0.35 9.45
N MET A 7 17.81 -0.75 8.75
CA MET A 7 17.96 -0.63 7.31
C MET A 7 17.79 -2.01 6.67
N PHE A 8 17.00 -2.09 5.60
CA PHE A 8 16.70 -3.33 4.90
C PHE A 8 17.04 -3.17 3.42
N ASP A 9 17.71 -4.16 2.84
CA ASP A 9 17.73 -4.31 1.40
C ASP A 9 16.33 -4.68 0.87
N LEU A 10 16.12 -4.48 -0.43
CA LEU A 10 14.89 -4.86 -1.11
C LEU A 10 14.99 -6.27 -1.67
N GLY A 11 15.93 -6.51 -2.59
CA GLY A 11 16.14 -7.83 -3.21
C GLY A 11 16.64 -8.84 -2.18
N GLY A 12 16.13 -10.07 -2.21
CA GLY A 12 16.56 -11.14 -1.28
C GLY A 12 16.17 -10.96 0.20
N VAL A 13 15.76 -9.76 0.62
CA VAL A 13 15.39 -9.42 2.00
C VAL A 13 13.90 -9.14 2.14
N LEU A 14 13.40 -8.02 1.61
CA LEU A 14 11.97 -7.67 1.64
C LEU A 14 11.18 -8.31 0.49
N LEU A 15 11.86 -8.60 -0.62
CA LEU A 15 11.37 -9.46 -1.69
C LEU A 15 11.98 -10.85 -1.51
N SER A 16 11.10 -11.85 -1.49
CA SER A 16 11.50 -13.24 -1.28
C SER A 16 12.03 -13.85 -2.57
N ALA A 17 13.03 -14.70 -2.38
CA ALA A 17 13.66 -15.48 -3.43
C ALA A 17 12.77 -16.60 -4.01
N GLN A 18 11.57 -16.85 -3.45
CA GLN A 18 10.83 -18.09 -3.70
C GLN A 18 10.31 -18.27 -5.12
N PHE A 19 10.29 -17.21 -5.93
CA PHE A 19 10.26 -17.31 -7.40
C PHE A 19 11.23 -16.33 -8.09
N LEU A 20 12.01 -15.59 -7.29
CA LEU A 20 12.85 -14.51 -7.79
C LEU A 20 14.11 -14.40 -6.96
N PRO A 21 15.07 -15.25 -7.22
CA PRO A 21 16.21 -15.34 -6.33
C PRO A 21 17.03 -14.02 -6.54
N SER A 22 17.78 -13.51 -5.56
CA SER A 22 18.42 -12.17 -5.59
C SER A 22 19.40 -11.96 -6.78
N CYS A 23 20.23 -10.92 -6.91
CA CYS A 23 21.29 -11.01 -7.94
C CYS A 23 22.11 -12.31 -7.77
N GLY A 24 22.40 -12.75 -6.53
CA GLY A 24 22.96 -14.08 -6.22
C GLY A 24 22.01 -15.26 -6.46
N GLY A 25 20.71 -14.99 -6.48
CA GLY A 25 19.67 -15.97 -6.66
C GLY A 25 19.07 -16.08 -8.07
N VAL A 26 18.72 -15.02 -8.81
CA VAL A 26 18.41 -15.03 -10.25
C VAL A 26 19.56 -15.68 -10.98
N LEU A 27 20.80 -15.42 -10.54
CA LEU A 27 21.96 -16.25 -10.86
C LEU A 27 21.59 -17.75 -10.73
N CYS A 28 21.13 -18.21 -9.56
CA CYS A 28 20.61 -19.55 -9.28
C CYS A 28 19.36 -20.08 -10.03
N SER A 29 18.32 -19.30 -10.31
CA SER A 29 17.18 -19.79 -11.12
C SER A 29 17.49 -19.79 -12.61
N CYS A 30 18.33 -18.87 -13.09
CA CYS A 30 18.96 -18.96 -14.40
C CYS A 30 19.98 -20.09 -14.49
N PHE A 31 20.62 -20.51 -13.37
CA PHE A 31 21.52 -21.68 -13.34
C PHE A 31 20.80 -22.98 -13.71
N CYS A 32 19.49 -23.12 -13.47
CA CYS A 32 18.75 -24.32 -13.90
C CYS A 32 18.58 -24.42 -15.43
N LEU A 33 18.74 -23.32 -16.17
CA LEU A 33 18.79 -23.33 -17.64
C LEU A 33 20.23 -23.37 -18.18
N LEU A 34 21.23 -23.12 -17.35
CA LEU A 34 22.57 -22.80 -17.80
C LEU A 34 23.66 -23.29 -16.83
N ALA A 35 24.06 -24.55 -16.96
CA ALA A 35 25.33 -25.03 -16.39
C ALA A 35 26.55 -24.24 -16.95
N THR A 36 26.41 -23.64 -18.14
CA THR A 36 27.42 -22.79 -18.82
C THR A 36 27.24 -21.28 -18.58
N GLY A 37 26.12 -20.84 -17.99
CA GLY A 37 25.78 -19.41 -17.87
C GLY A 37 26.14 -18.79 -16.54
N ARG A 38 26.55 -19.60 -15.55
CA ARG A 38 26.94 -19.11 -14.23
C ARG A 38 28.14 -18.19 -14.29
N GLU A 39 29.22 -18.68 -14.89
CA GLU A 39 30.47 -17.94 -15.01
C GLU A 39 30.30 -16.68 -15.86
N LEU A 40 29.45 -16.74 -16.88
CA LEU A 40 29.12 -15.60 -17.72
C LEU A 40 28.36 -14.52 -16.93
N LEU A 41 27.32 -14.89 -16.19
CA LEU A 41 26.54 -13.93 -15.42
C LEU A 41 27.35 -13.38 -14.23
N GLU A 42 28.13 -14.21 -13.51
CA GLU A 42 29.02 -13.72 -12.46
C GLU A 42 30.03 -12.68 -12.98
N ALA A 43 30.48 -12.83 -14.23
CA ALA A 43 31.35 -11.87 -14.90
C ALA A 43 30.62 -10.59 -15.34
N VAL A 44 29.45 -10.71 -15.98
CA VAL A 44 28.67 -9.58 -16.51
C VAL A 44 28.08 -8.73 -15.39
N PHE A 45 27.66 -9.34 -14.28
CA PHE A 45 27.22 -8.63 -13.07
C PHE A 45 28.36 -8.16 -12.18
N ASP A 46 29.60 -8.53 -12.53
CA ASP A 46 30.80 -8.21 -11.78
C ASP A 46 30.61 -8.36 -10.27
N VAL A 47 30.20 -9.56 -9.83
CA VAL A 47 29.77 -9.83 -8.43
C VAL A 47 30.86 -9.47 -7.41
N LYS A 48 32.13 -9.44 -7.85
CA LYS A 48 33.29 -9.03 -7.04
C LYS A 48 33.46 -7.52 -6.91
N ASN A 49 32.74 -6.71 -7.68
CA ASN A 49 32.82 -5.25 -7.77
C ASN A 49 34.25 -4.75 -8.08
N GLU A 50 34.91 -5.37 -9.06
CA GLU A 50 36.26 -5.03 -9.53
C GLU A 50 36.24 -4.13 -10.77
N ARG A 51 35.11 -4.05 -11.49
CA ARG A 51 34.92 -3.33 -12.74
C ARG A 51 33.66 -2.45 -12.70
N ASP A 52 33.59 -1.48 -13.60
CA ASP A 52 32.38 -0.67 -13.80
C ASP A 52 31.59 -1.16 -15.01
N VAL A 53 30.60 -2.04 -14.77
CA VAL A 53 29.80 -2.71 -15.81
C VAL A 53 28.47 -2.01 -16.06
N SER A 54 27.77 -2.39 -17.15
CA SER A 54 26.46 -1.82 -17.51
C SER A 54 25.45 -1.85 -16.36
N MET A 55 25.46 -2.90 -15.54
CA MET A 55 24.59 -3.02 -14.36
C MET A 55 24.88 -1.93 -13.31
N HIS A 56 26.15 -1.57 -13.10
CA HIS A 56 26.53 -0.53 -12.13
C HIS A 56 26.03 0.84 -12.60
N LYS A 57 26.11 1.13 -13.91
CA LYS A 57 25.55 2.36 -14.50
C LYS A 57 24.03 2.42 -14.34
N LEU A 58 23.35 1.30 -14.59
CA LEU A 58 21.90 1.17 -14.41
C LEU A 58 21.50 1.41 -12.93
N GLU A 59 22.21 0.80 -11.99
CA GLU A 59 22.00 0.98 -10.55
C GLU A 59 22.28 2.41 -10.10
N ARG A 60 23.21 3.14 -10.72
CA ARG A 60 23.45 4.57 -10.44
C ARG A 60 22.49 5.51 -11.17
N GLY A 61 21.61 4.99 -12.03
CA GLY A 61 20.65 5.80 -12.79
C GLY A 61 21.29 6.60 -13.93
N GLU A 62 22.49 6.20 -14.36
CA GLU A 62 23.15 6.74 -15.57
C GLU A 62 22.47 6.22 -16.83
N LEU A 63 21.84 5.04 -16.74
CA LEU A 63 21.02 4.42 -17.78
C LEU A 63 19.60 4.20 -17.25
N THR A 64 18.61 4.31 -18.13
CA THR A 64 17.29 3.73 -17.91
C THR A 64 17.27 2.24 -18.27
N LEU A 65 16.22 1.53 -17.89
CA LEU A 65 16.10 0.09 -18.16
C LEU A 65 16.09 -0.22 -19.66
N GLU A 66 15.36 0.55 -20.47
CA GLU A 66 15.36 0.35 -21.94
C GLU A 66 16.72 0.67 -22.58
N GLN A 67 17.44 1.67 -22.06
CA GLN A 67 18.79 2.00 -22.54
C GLN A 67 19.84 0.95 -22.15
N PHE A 68 19.61 0.27 -21.02
CA PHE A 68 20.52 -0.74 -20.51
C PHE A 68 20.50 -2.05 -21.30
N TYR A 69 19.33 -2.46 -21.82
CA TYR A 69 19.21 -3.73 -22.55
C TYR A 69 20.23 -3.94 -23.68
N PRO A 70 20.44 -2.99 -24.63
CA PRO A 70 21.46 -3.16 -25.65
C PRO A 70 22.88 -3.23 -25.07
N GLU A 71 23.23 -2.38 -24.09
CA GLU A 71 24.56 -2.40 -23.45
C GLU A 71 24.83 -3.75 -22.76
N PHE A 72 23.83 -4.30 -22.06
CA PHE A 72 23.93 -5.57 -21.36
C PHE A 72 24.03 -6.76 -22.32
N ASN A 73 23.29 -6.75 -23.43
CA ASN A 73 23.39 -7.78 -24.46
C ASN A 73 24.79 -7.79 -25.08
N GLU A 74 25.34 -6.63 -25.46
CA GLU A 74 26.70 -6.52 -25.99
C GLU A 74 27.75 -7.00 -24.97
N GLU A 75 27.57 -6.65 -23.69
CA GLU A 75 28.44 -7.09 -22.61
C GLU A 75 28.41 -8.62 -22.41
N CYS A 76 27.22 -9.23 -22.44
CA CYS A 76 27.07 -10.69 -22.42
C CYS A 76 27.85 -11.35 -23.56
N HIS A 77 27.70 -10.86 -24.80
CA HIS A 77 28.41 -11.42 -25.95
C HIS A 77 29.94 -11.26 -25.85
N ARG A 78 30.40 -10.11 -25.36
CA ARG A 78 31.82 -9.82 -25.16
C ARG A 78 32.44 -10.75 -24.11
N GLU A 79 31.82 -10.85 -22.94
CA GLU A 79 32.31 -11.69 -21.83
C GLU A 79 32.25 -13.18 -22.16
N ALA A 80 31.25 -13.61 -22.94
CA ALA A 80 31.15 -14.98 -23.43
C ALA A 80 32.32 -15.30 -24.37
N LYS A 81 32.59 -14.43 -25.36
CA LYS A 81 33.72 -14.59 -26.29
C LYS A 81 35.08 -14.65 -25.57
N LEU A 82 35.28 -13.80 -24.56
CA LEU A 82 36.52 -13.77 -23.78
C LEU A 82 36.76 -15.06 -22.98
N ARG A 83 35.69 -15.74 -22.56
CA ARG A 83 35.76 -16.98 -21.76
C ARG A 83 35.60 -18.25 -22.58
N GLY A 84 35.47 -18.14 -23.91
CA GLY A 84 35.19 -19.28 -24.77
C GLY A 84 33.80 -19.90 -24.53
N LEU A 85 32.87 -19.13 -23.98
CA LEU A 85 31.49 -19.52 -23.74
C LEU A 85 30.59 -19.02 -24.90
N SER A 86 29.43 -19.65 -25.08
CA SER A 86 28.38 -19.18 -25.97
C SER A 86 27.22 -18.59 -25.16
N VAL A 87 26.65 -17.49 -25.66
CA VAL A 87 25.36 -16.99 -25.16
C VAL A 87 24.27 -17.95 -25.68
N PRO A 88 23.38 -18.47 -24.82
CA PRO A 88 22.33 -19.40 -25.23
C PRO A 88 21.38 -18.80 -26.27
N GLU A 89 20.91 -19.66 -27.18
CA GLU A 89 19.99 -19.28 -28.25
C GLU A 89 18.66 -18.77 -27.66
N GLY A 90 18.23 -17.56 -28.06
CA GLY A 90 17.01 -16.92 -27.56
C GLY A 90 17.14 -16.13 -26.26
N PHE A 91 18.36 -15.98 -25.71
CA PHE A 91 18.57 -15.06 -24.58
C PHE A 91 18.40 -13.60 -24.99
N THR A 92 17.62 -12.85 -24.21
CA THR A 92 17.49 -11.40 -24.32
C THR A 92 17.54 -10.79 -22.92
N ALA A 93 18.19 -9.63 -22.79
CA ALA A 93 18.21 -8.87 -21.55
C ALA A 93 16.79 -8.57 -21.04
N GLU A 94 15.87 -8.25 -21.96
CA GLU A 94 14.45 -8.01 -21.71
C GLU A 94 13.80 -9.21 -21.03
N GLY A 95 13.90 -10.40 -21.63
CA GLY A 95 13.31 -11.62 -21.09
C GLY A 95 13.96 -12.08 -19.78
N PHE A 96 15.21 -11.68 -19.54
CA PHE A 96 15.91 -11.90 -18.28
C PHE A 96 15.38 -10.96 -17.18
N PHE A 97 15.20 -9.66 -17.44
CA PHE A 97 14.67 -8.69 -16.47
C PHE A 97 13.16 -8.74 -16.27
N GLU A 98 12.37 -9.24 -17.22
CA GLU A 98 10.95 -9.55 -16.98
C GLU A 98 10.78 -10.57 -15.85
N ARG A 99 11.69 -11.53 -15.74
CA ARG A 99 11.71 -12.51 -14.64
C ARG A 99 12.08 -11.88 -13.30
N PHE A 100 12.73 -10.72 -13.28
CA PHE A 100 13.00 -9.92 -12.06
C PHE A 100 11.78 -9.19 -11.51
N HIS A 101 10.69 -9.08 -12.26
CA HIS A 101 9.46 -8.44 -11.80
C HIS A 101 8.46 -9.41 -11.13
N ALA A 102 8.72 -10.73 -11.15
CA ALA A 102 7.83 -11.76 -10.61
C ALA A 102 7.96 -12.01 -9.08
N GLY A 103 8.54 -11.07 -8.33
CA GLY A 103 9.04 -11.30 -6.98
C GLY A 103 7.91 -11.28 -5.96
N SER A 104 7.83 -12.31 -5.12
CA SER A 104 6.84 -12.32 -4.03
C SER A 104 7.38 -11.58 -2.81
N LEU A 105 6.49 -10.97 -2.03
CA LEU A 105 6.85 -10.30 -0.80
C LEU A 105 7.36 -11.31 0.24
N ASN A 106 8.46 -10.98 0.91
CA ASN A 106 8.88 -11.67 2.13
C ASN A 106 8.03 -11.17 3.30
N GLU A 107 6.81 -11.69 3.42
CA GLU A 107 5.86 -11.28 4.46
C GLU A 107 6.45 -11.34 5.88
N PRO A 108 7.19 -12.40 6.29
CA PRO A 108 7.83 -12.42 7.61
C PRO A 108 8.77 -11.23 7.85
N MET A 109 9.62 -10.88 6.89
CA MET A 109 10.55 -9.76 7.01
C MET A 109 9.81 -8.41 7.04
N LEU A 110 8.78 -8.25 6.21
CA LEU A 110 7.95 -7.03 6.22
C LEU A 110 7.22 -6.85 7.57
N ARG A 111 6.71 -7.94 8.16
CA ARG A 111 6.10 -7.91 9.50
C ARG A 111 7.12 -7.54 10.57
N ALA A 112 8.35 -8.06 10.48
CA ALA A 112 9.42 -7.68 11.40
C ALA A 112 9.75 -6.18 11.31
N ALA A 113 9.86 -5.63 10.10
CA ALA A 113 10.05 -4.19 9.89
C ALA A 113 8.91 -3.36 10.48
N GLN A 114 7.66 -3.80 10.31
CA GLN A 114 6.49 -3.13 10.92
C GLN A 114 6.51 -3.18 12.46
N GLN A 115 6.94 -4.30 13.05
CA GLN A 115 7.09 -4.41 14.51
C GLN A 115 8.19 -3.50 15.04
N LEU A 116 9.34 -3.43 14.36
CA LEU A 116 10.40 -2.50 14.75
C LEU A 116 9.90 -1.05 14.74
N ARG A 117 9.18 -0.67 13.68
CA ARG A 117 8.57 0.67 13.56
C ARG A 117 7.57 0.95 14.67
N SER A 118 6.72 -0.02 15.03
CA SER A 118 5.74 0.14 16.13
C SER A 118 6.41 0.29 17.51
N HIS A 119 7.64 -0.21 17.66
CA HIS A 119 8.47 -0.06 18.87
C HIS A 119 9.40 1.17 18.80
N GLY A 120 9.19 2.07 17.84
CA GLY A 120 9.88 3.36 17.77
C GLY A 120 11.19 3.35 16.98
N PHE A 121 11.53 2.27 16.28
CA PHE A 121 12.67 2.28 15.36
C PHE A 121 12.33 3.09 14.11
N LYS A 122 13.28 3.91 13.62
CA LYS A 122 13.21 4.44 12.26
C LYS A 122 13.52 3.31 11.26
N THR A 123 12.65 3.08 10.28
CA THR A 123 12.87 2.02 9.27
C THR A 123 13.22 2.59 7.91
N CYS A 124 14.24 2.00 7.26
CA CYS A 124 14.76 2.43 5.97
C CYS A 124 14.86 1.26 5.00
N VAL A 125 14.48 1.47 3.74
CA VAL A 125 14.88 0.59 2.64
C VAL A 125 16.10 1.20 1.96
N LEU A 126 17.17 0.43 1.80
CA LEU A 126 18.39 0.82 1.06
C LEU A 126 18.64 -0.20 -0.05
N THR A 127 18.26 0.14 -1.28
CA THR A 127 18.26 -0.78 -2.41
C THR A 127 19.12 -0.29 -3.55
N ASN A 128 19.88 -1.21 -4.14
CA ASN A 128 20.33 -1.03 -5.52
C ASN A 128 19.11 -1.30 -6.41
N ASN A 129 18.64 -0.28 -7.13
CA ASN A 129 17.45 -0.32 -7.96
C ASN A 129 17.68 0.56 -9.20
N TRP A 130 16.80 0.50 -10.18
CA TRP A 130 16.95 1.17 -11.48
C TRP A 130 15.74 2.01 -11.88
N VAL A 131 15.92 2.85 -12.89
CA VAL A 131 14.82 3.62 -13.49
C VAL A 131 14.13 2.76 -14.55
N ASP A 132 12.98 2.21 -14.18
CA ASP A 132 12.13 1.43 -15.09
C ASP A 132 11.24 2.37 -15.95
N ASP A 133 11.63 2.53 -17.21
CA ASP A 133 10.92 3.27 -18.25
C ASP A 133 10.12 2.37 -19.21
N SER A 134 10.14 1.06 -18.98
CA SER A 134 9.45 0.07 -19.82
C SER A 134 7.93 0.24 -19.82
N ALA A 135 7.26 -0.49 -20.71
CA ALA A 135 5.80 -0.61 -20.71
C ALA A 135 5.24 -1.23 -19.40
N ALA A 136 6.04 -2.04 -18.69
CA ALA A 136 5.64 -2.74 -17.47
C ALA A 136 5.84 -1.93 -16.17
N ARG A 137 6.40 -0.71 -16.24
CA ARG A 137 6.74 0.16 -15.09
C ARG A 137 5.62 0.41 -14.08
N GLY A 138 4.37 0.20 -14.48
CA GLY A 138 3.21 0.34 -13.60
C GLY A 138 3.24 -0.60 -12.39
N ALA A 139 3.81 -1.80 -12.52
CA ALA A 139 3.95 -2.75 -11.42
C ALA A 139 5.03 -2.28 -10.43
N THR A 140 6.22 -1.95 -10.94
CA THR A 140 7.35 -1.43 -10.16
C THR A 140 6.99 -0.15 -9.41
N SER A 141 6.32 0.78 -10.09
CA SER A 141 5.86 2.06 -9.49
C SER A 141 4.86 1.86 -8.35
N ASN A 142 3.92 0.91 -8.50
CA ASN A 142 2.98 0.57 -7.44
C ASN A 142 3.71 0.03 -6.21
N PHE A 143 4.60 -0.92 -6.45
CA PHE A 143 5.32 -1.58 -5.38
C PHE A 143 6.18 -0.60 -4.58
N MET A 144 6.94 0.25 -5.26
CA MET A 144 7.73 1.30 -4.60
C MET A 144 6.85 2.33 -3.88
N SER A 145 5.64 2.59 -4.36
CA SER A 145 4.67 3.46 -3.67
C SER A 145 4.20 2.86 -2.34
N VAL A 146 3.96 1.54 -2.29
CA VAL A 146 3.59 0.84 -1.05
C VAL A 146 4.74 0.84 -0.04
N LEU A 147 5.98 0.62 -0.49
CA LEU A 147 7.16 0.68 0.38
C LEU A 147 7.36 2.07 0.99
N ARG A 148 7.27 3.14 0.19
CA ARG A 148 7.38 4.53 0.69
C ARG A 148 6.30 4.90 1.70
N ARG A 149 5.17 4.18 1.75
CA ARG A 149 4.13 4.35 2.79
C ARG A 149 4.44 3.56 4.06
N SER A 150 5.12 2.43 3.92
CA SER A 150 5.34 1.47 5.00
C SER A 150 6.62 1.73 5.81
N PHE A 151 7.61 2.36 5.19
CA PHE A 151 8.91 2.71 5.78
C PHE A 151 9.04 4.22 5.98
N ASP A 152 9.87 4.65 6.93
CA ASP A 152 10.13 6.08 7.16
C ASP A 152 11.04 6.66 6.09
N LEU A 153 11.90 5.82 5.50
CA LEU A 153 12.82 6.21 4.44
C LEU A 153 12.96 5.11 3.37
N VAL A 154 13.07 5.50 2.11
CA VAL A 154 13.38 4.60 0.99
C VAL A 154 14.44 5.29 0.12
N ILE A 155 15.63 4.70 0.07
CA ILE A 155 16.75 5.15 -0.74
C ILE A 155 16.94 4.17 -1.89
N GLU A 156 16.77 4.68 -3.10
CA GLU A 156 17.03 3.96 -4.35
C GLU A 156 18.33 4.48 -4.95
N SER A 157 19.26 3.57 -5.24
CA SER A 157 20.57 3.89 -5.81
C SER A 157 20.47 4.80 -7.05
N CYS A 158 19.56 4.48 -7.96
CA CYS A 158 19.38 5.20 -9.22
C CYS A 158 18.85 6.63 -9.06
N ARG A 159 18.24 6.95 -7.92
CA ARG A 159 17.73 8.28 -7.62
C ARG A 159 18.76 9.17 -6.97
N VAL A 160 19.76 8.57 -6.31
CA VAL A 160 20.80 9.29 -5.57
C VAL A 160 22.15 9.26 -6.28
N GLY A 161 22.30 8.49 -7.36
CA GLY A 161 23.56 8.38 -8.11
C GLY A 161 24.65 7.57 -7.42
N LEU A 162 24.30 6.82 -6.36
CA LEU A 162 25.22 6.05 -5.53
C LEU A 162 24.72 4.61 -5.45
N ARG A 163 25.59 3.62 -5.28
CA ARG A 163 25.22 2.20 -5.14
C ARG A 163 25.94 1.54 -3.98
N LYS A 164 25.35 0.50 -3.39
CA LYS A 164 26.10 -0.43 -2.55
C LYS A 164 27.10 -1.18 -3.45
N PRO A 165 28.36 -1.41 -3.02
CA PRO A 165 28.92 -1.20 -1.68
C PRO A 165 29.68 0.14 -1.46
N ASP A 166 29.44 1.20 -2.24
CA ASP A 166 30.10 2.50 -2.03
C ASP A 166 29.74 3.09 -0.65
N VAL A 167 30.75 3.41 0.17
CA VAL A 167 30.62 4.00 1.52
C VAL A 167 29.73 5.25 1.51
N ALA A 168 29.73 6.02 0.42
CA ALA A 168 28.93 7.24 0.29
C ALA A 168 27.42 6.98 0.44
N ILE A 169 26.90 5.83 -0.03
CA ILE A 169 25.46 5.54 0.08
C ILE A 169 25.05 5.26 1.53
N TYR A 170 25.91 4.60 2.31
CA TYR A 170 25.68 4.34 3.73
C TYR A 170 25.76 5.63 4.55
N ALA A 171 26.72 6.50 4.24
CA ALA A 171 26.85 7.80 4.89
C ALA A 171 25.62 8.70 4.61
N LEU A 172 25.09 8.65 3.38
CA LEU A 172 23.85 9.33 3.02
C LEU A 172 22.66 8.78 3.82
N ALA A 173 22.52 7.46 3.91
CA ALA A 173 21.45 6.81 4.66
C ALA A 173 21.48 7.16 6.15
N LEU A 174 22.65 7.12 6.79
CA LEU A 174 22.83 7.52 8.19
C LEU A 174 22.44 8.99 8.43
N ARG A 175 22.83 9.89 7.52
CA ARG A 175 22.48 11.32 7.61
C ARG A 175 20.98 11.54 7.54
N GLN A 176 20.29 10.89 6.60
CA GLN A 176 18.84 11.00 6.45
C GLN A 176 18.06 10.31 7.58
N LEU A 177 18.61 9.26 8.16
CA LEU A 177 18.06 8.62 9.36
C LEU A 177 18.34 9.40 10.65
N GLU A 178 19.26 10.37 10.61
CA GLU A 178 19.76 11.09 11.78
C GLU A 178 20.29 10.11 12.86
N ALA A 179 21.01 9.08 12.42
CA ALA A 179 21.51 8.01 13.27
C ALA A 179 23.03 7.85 13.13
N THR A 180 23.67 7.45 14.23
CA THR A 180 25.08 7.01 14.22
C THR A 180 25.17 5.54 13.79
N PRO A 181 26.29 5.07 13.21
CA PRO A 181 26.42 3.67 12.78
C PRO A 181 26.05 2.66 13.87
N GLN A 182 26.48 2.90 15.12
CA GLN A 182 26.25 2.00 16.26
C GLN A 182 24.77 1.92 16.69
N GLN A 183 23.90 2.78 16.16
CA GLN A 183 22.46 2.77 16.40
C GLN A 183 21.68 2.04 15.30
N VAL A 184 22.35 1.55 14.26
CA VAL A 184 21.71 0.97 13.07
C VAL A 184 22.02 -0.52 12.96
N VAL A 185 20.97 -1.30 12.66
CA VAL A 185 21.11 -2.66 12.12
C VAL A 185 20.82 -2.64 10.63
N PHE A 186 21.69 -3.24 9.82
CA PHE A 186 21.54 -3.37 8.37
C PHE A 186 21.39 -4.83 7.96
N LEU A 187 20.34 -5.12 7.18
CA LEU A 187 20.01 -6.44 6.66
C LEU A 187 20.17 -6.45 5.14
N ASP A 188 20.99 -7.35 4.63
CA ASP A 188 21.27 -7.51 3.19
C ASP A 188 21.57 -9.00 2.93
N ASP A 189 21.22 -9.52 1.76
CA ASP A 189 21.52 -10.90 1.38
C ASP A 189 22.92 -11.04 0.75
N ILE A 190 23.54 -9.92 0.36
CA ILE A 190 24.86 -9.85 -0.26
C ILE A 190 25.91 -9.43 0.78
N GLY A 191 26.80 -10.35 1.12
CA GLY A 191 27.87 -10.10 2.09
C GLY A 191 28.81 -8.93 1.72
N ALA A 192 29.05 -8.70 0.43
CA ALA A 192 29.86 -7.56 -0.04
C ALA A 192 29.23 -6.22 0.33
N ASN A 193 27.89 -6.11 0.30
CA ASN A 193 27.16 -4.91 0.71
C ASN A 193 27.16 -4.71 2.23
N LEU A 194 27.33 -5.78 3.02
CA LEU A 194 27.41 -5.67 4.49
C LEU A 194 28.78 -5.22 4.98
N LYS A 195 29.84 -5.49 4.23
CA LYS A 195 31.22 -5.21 4.66
C LYS A 195 31.45 -3.72 4.99
N PRO A 196 31.10 -2.74 4.14
CA PRO A 196 31.25 -1.33 4.48
C PRO A 196 30.42 -0.91 5.70
N ALA A 197 29.17 -1.39 5.80
CA ALA A 197 28.30 -1.10 6.94
C ALA A 197 28.90 -1.61 8.27
N LYS A 198 29.49 -2.81 8.25
CA LYS A 198 30.18 -3.38 9.41
C LYS A 198 31.44 -2.59 9.77
N GLU A 199 32.24 -2.18 8.79
CA GLU A 199 33.45 -1.36 8.99
C GLU A 199 33.12 0.03 9.56
N MET A 200 31.96 0.60 9.20
CA MET A 200 31.44 1.84 9.80
C MET A 200 30.95 1.65 11.25
N GLY A 201 30.77 0.41 11.72
CA GLY A 201 30.31 0.09 13.07
C GLY A 201 28.81 -0.16 13.20
N MET A 202 28.10 -0.44 12.11
CA MET A 202 26.71 -0.91 12.15
C MET A 202 26.64 -2.37 12.60
N ALA A 203 25.52 -2.75 13.22
CA ALA A 203 25.16 -4.16 13.32
C ALA A 203 24.74 -4.65 11.92
N THR A 204 25.20 -5.82 11.50
CA THR A 204 24.90 -6.36 10.16
C THR A 204 24.36 -7.78 10.25
N ILE A 205 23.30 -8.07 9.50
CA ILE A 205 22.68 -9.40 9.42
C ILE A 205 22.70 -9.85 7.97
N LEU A 206 23.28 -11.01 7.70
CA LEU A 206 23.30 -11.63 6.38
C LEU A 206 22.03 -12.48 6.20
N VAL A 207 21.17 -12.06 5.29
CA VAL A 207 19.87 -12.71 5.08
C VAL A 207 20.02 -13.90 4.13
N LYS A 208 19.92 -15.12 4.67
CA LYS A 208 19.94 -16.37 3.89
C LYS A 208 18.70 -17.24 4.09
N ASP A 209 18.05 -17.13 5.25
CA ASP A 209 16.90 -17.95 5.63
C ASP A 209 16.19 -17.36 6.87
N ALA A 210 15.36 -18.18 7.54
CA ALA A 210 14.64 -17.81 8.76
C ALA A 210 15.54 -17.50 9.97
N VAL A 211 16.86 -17.77 9.92
CA VAL A 211 17.81 -17.38 10.99
C VAL A 211 17.90 -15.86 11.10
N ALA A 212 17.80 -15.14 9.99
CA ALA A 212 17.92 -13.67 9.97
C ALA A 212 16.89 -12.98 10.88
N LEU A 213 15.67 -13.52 10.98
CA LEU A 213 14.65 -12.99 11.89
C LEU A 213 15.01 -13.20 13.35
N ARG A 214 15.58 -14.36 13.70
CA ARG A 214 16.04 -14.64 15.08
C ARG A 214 17.21 -13.75 15.47
N GLU A 215 18.15 -13.53 14.55
CA GLU A 215 19.25 -12.59 14.76
C GLU A 215 18.73 -11.17 14.94
N LEU A 216 17.76 -10.75 14.12
CA LEU A 216 17.11 -9.44 14.24
C LEU A 216 16.42 -9.28 15.60
N GLU A 217 15.66 -10.30 16.04
CA GLU A 217 15.05 -10.33 17.37
C GLU A 217 16.10 -10.22 18.49
N ALA A 218 17.21 -10.95 18.36
CA ALA A 218 18.27 -10.97 19.37
C ALA A 218 18.98 -9.62 19.51
N VAL A 219 19.28 -8.94 18.39
CA VAL A 219 20.00 -7.65 18.44
C VAL A 219 19.09 -6.46 18.79
N THR A 220 17.81 -6.52 18.40
CA THR A 220 16.86 -5.42 18.64
C THR A 220 16.06 -5.57 19.94
N GLY A 221 15.94 -6.79 20.47
CA GLY A 221 15.06 -7.11 21.59
C GLY A 221 13.56 -7.06 21.25
N VAL A 222 13.20 -6.85 19.98
CA VAL A 222 11.81 -6.79 19.50
C VAL A 222 11.46 -8.12 18.86
N LYS A 223 10.38 -8.77 19.32
CA LYS A 223 9.88 -10.00 18.70
C LYS A 223 9.32 -9.71 17.30
N ALA A 224 9.89 -10.33 16.29
CA ALA A 224 9.37 -10.38 14.92
C ALA A 224 8.11 -11.26 14.84
N SER A 225 8.02 -12.27 15.70
CA SER A 225 6.87 -13.18 15.85
C SER A 225 5.84 -12.67 16.88
N GLY A 226 5.08 -11.63 16.51
CA GLY A 226 4.01 -11.08 17.35
C GLY A 226 2.82 -10.63 16.52
N VAL A 227 1.70 -11.37 16.62
CA VAL A 227 0.44 -11.02 15.95
C VAL A 227 -0.19 -9.80 16.66
N ARG A 228 0.16 -8.62 16.17
CA ARG A 228 -0.86 -7.62 15.89
C ARG A 228 -0.74 -7.35 14.41
N ARG A 229 -1.76 -7.73 13.64
CA ARG A 229 -2.03 -7.08 12.36
C ARG A 229 -2.22 -5.62 12.76
N ALA A 230 -1.16 -4.83 12.69
CA ALA A 230 -1.25 -3.41 12.86
C ALA A 230 -2.04 -2.97 11.64
N VAL A 231 -3.37 -3.02 11.80
CA VAL A 231 -4.26 -2.14 11.09
C VAL A 231 -4.06 -0.76 11.72
N SER A 232 -2.80 -0.31 11.76
CA SER A 232 -2.47 1.09 11.84
C SER A 232 -3.10 1.61 10.58
N ALA A 233 -4.17 2.38 10.72
CA ALA A 233 -4.71 3.15 9.64
C ALA A 233 -3.52 3.88 9.02
N MET A 234 -3.05 3.37 7.88
CA MET A 234 -1.91 3.94 7.19
C MET A 234 -2.32 5.38 6.98
N LYS A 235 -1.55 6.33 7.53
CA LYS A 235 -1.77 7.75 7.32
C LYS A 235 -1.46 8.04 5.85
N GLN A 236 -2.35 7.60 4.96
CA GLN A 236 -2.31 7.95 3.57
C GLN A 236 -2.59 9.45 3.51
N LYS A 237 -1.77 10.19 2.78
CA LYS A 237 -2.06 11.57 2.42
C LYS A 237 -3.23 11.51 1.43
N GLN A 238 -4.45 11.44 1.98
CA GLN A 238 -5.69 11.44 1.21
C GLN A 238 -5.89 12.86 0.67
N SER A 239 -6.15 12.99 -0.62
CA SER A 239 -6.57 14.28 -1.16
C SER A 239 -7.99 14.53 -0.71
N CYS A 240 -8.19 15.58 0.08
CA CYS A 240 -9.52 16.07 0.41
C CYS A 240 -10.01 16.91 -0.78
N GLY A 241 -11.11 16.49 -1.40
CA GLY A 241 -11.82 17.26 -2.40
C GLY A 241 -13.01 17.94 -1.75
N LYS A 242 -13.23 19.22 -2.09
CA LYS A 242 -14.47 19.93 -1.78
C LYS A 242 -15.21 20.22 -3.07
N LEU A 243 -16.48 19.85 -3.12
CA LEU A 243 -17.38 20.16 -4.22
C LEU A 243 -18.47 21.11 -3.73
N THR A 244 -18.88 22.06 -4.57
CA THR A 244 -20.07 22.89 -4.32
C THR A 244 -21.34 22.07 -4.57
N SER A 245 -21.56 21.03 -3.78
CA SER A 245 -22.77 20.19 -3.74
C SER A 245 -23.19 19.92 -2.30
N ARG A 246 -24.44 19.45 -2.09
CA ARG A 246 -24.95 19.06 -0.76
C ARG A 246 -24.04 18.04 -0.07
N LEU A 247 -23.42 17.16 -0.86
CA LEU A 247 -22.26 16.34 -0.48
C LEU A 247 -21.00 17.16 -0.78
N SER A 248 -20.47 17.85 0.23
CA SER A 248 -19.39 18.84 0.04
C SER A 248 -18.00 18.33 0.36
N SER A 249 -17.87 17.19 1.04
CA SER A 249 -16.58 16.66 1.46
C SER A 249 -16.37 15.21 1.03
N TYR A 250 -15.26 14.94 0.36
CA TYR A 250 -14.83 13.59 0.05
C TYR A 250 -13.32 13.43 0.11
N ARG A 251 -12.90 12.23 0.47
CA ARG A 251 -11.51 11.78 0.37
C ARG A 251 -11.37 10.91 -0.86
N GLU A 252 -10.38 11.27 -1.67
CA GLU A 252 -10.04 10.53 -2.88
C GLU A 252 -8.65 9.91 -2.74
N SER A 253 -8.54 8.65 -3.16
CA SER A 253 -7.27 8.01 -3.45
C SER A 253 -7.25 7.64 -4.92
N ARG A 254 -6.39 8.32 -5.70
CA ARG A 254 -6.36 8.23 -7.16
C ARG A 254 -5.18 7.41 -7.67
N ARG A 255 -5.47 6.53 -8.64
CA ARG A 255 -4.52 6.03 -9.64
C ARG A 255 -5.11 6.29 -11.03
N ARG A 256 -4.31 6.83 -11.97
CA ARG A 256 -4.78 7.21 -13.31
C ARG A 256 -5.10 5.93 -14.11
N GLY A 257 -6.32 5.79 -14.63
CA GLY A 257 -6.76 4.62 -15.41
C GLY A 257 -7.36 3.46 -14.60
N SER A 258 -7.57 3.63 -13.30
CA SER A 258 -8.21 2.63 -12.43
C SER A 258 -9.74 2.68 -12.47
N PRO A 259 -10.46 1.54 -12.32
CA PRO A 259 -11.92 1.54 -12.18
C PRO A 259 -12.37 2.25 -10.89
N ASP A 260 -13.47 3.01 -11.00
CA ASP A 260 -14.00 3.84 -9.90
C ASP A 260 -14.87 3.03 -8.91
N VAL A 261 -14.55 3.16 -7.62
CA VAL A 261 -15.33 2.61 -6.49
C VAL A 261 -15.71 3.75 -5.54
N ALA A 262 -17.01 3.99 -5.41
CA ALA A 262 -17.58 4.88 -4.41
C ALA A 262 -17.93 4.08 -3.14
N CYS A 263 -17.31 4.45 -2.03
CA CYS A 263 -17.57 3.84 -0.72
C CYS A 263 -18.48 4.77 0.09
N LEU A 264 -19.60 4.22 0.55
CA LEU A 264 -20.58 4.84 1.42
C LEU A 264 -20.57 4.07 2.74
N SER A 265 -20.32 4.77 3.83
CA SER A 265 -20.58 4.23 5.16
C SER A 265 -21.44 5.26 5.87
N GLU A 266 -22.63 4.81 6.25
CA GLU A 266 -23.47 5.52 7.21
C GLU A 266 -23.71 4.52 8.31
N SER A 267 -23.02 4.65 9.43
CA SER A 267 -23.67 4.28 10.68
C SER A 267 -23.72 5.52 11.56
N VAL A 268 -24.66 5.53 12.49
CA VAL A 268 -24.86 6.66 13.41
C VAL A 268 -23.53 6.96 14.14
N GLY A 269 -22.93 8.10 13.82
CA GLY A 269 -21.65 8.56 14.35
C GLY A 269 -20.39 8.01 13.68
N GLU A 270 -20.49 7.33 12.54
CA GLU A 270 -19.36 7.03 11.65
C GLU A 270 -19.17 8.13 10.59
N THR A 271 -17.91 8.48 10.33
CA THR A 271 -17.51 9.32 9.20
C THR A 271 -16.59 8.51 8.30
N VAL A 272 -16.92 8.39 7.01
CA VAL A 272 -16.06 7.67 6.06
C VAL A 272 -14.76 8.44 5.80
N ALA A 273 -14.79 9.76 6.01
CA ALA A 273 -13.61 10.60 6.06
C ALA A 273 -12.78 10.42 7.35
N ALA A 274 -13.13 9.50 8.26
CA ALA A 274 -12.31 9.22 9.42
C ALA A 274 -10.92 8.69 8.98
N PRO A 275 -9.82 9.19 9.56
CA PRO A 275 -8.47 8.69 9.30
C PRO A 275 -8.29 7.19 9.57
N ARG A 276 -9.28 6.53 10.18
CA ARG A 276 -9.27 5.13 10.60
C ARG A 276 -9.95 4.17 9.61
N CYS A 277 -10.49 4.64 8.47
CA CYS A 277 -11.06 3.74 7.47
C CYS A 277 -9.94 2.96 6.75
N VAL A 278 -9.91 1.65 6.96
CA VAL A 278 -8.84 0.74 6.51
C VAL A 278 -9.10 0.20 5.12
N GLN A 279 -10.35 0.31 4.66
CA GLN A 279 -10.78 -0.13 3.35
C GLN A 279 -10.22 0.78 2.25
N ILE A 280 -10.09 2.10 2.51
CA ILE A 280 -9.58 3.07 1.52
C ILE A 280 -8.19 2.67 1.00
N PRO A 281 -7.15 2.48 1.84
CA PRO A 281 -5.83 2.10 1.34
C PRO A 281 -5.84 0.69 0.71
N CYS A 282 -6.57 -0.28 1.28
CA CYS A 282 -6.63 -1.64 0.74
C CYS A 282 -7.24 -1.70 -0.66
N LEU A 283 -8.34 -0.99 -0.90
CA LEU A 283 -9.00 -0.93 -2.20
C LEU A 283 -8.16 -0.12 -3.21
N ALA A 284 -7.50 0.95 -2.76
CA ALA A 284 -6.58 1.69 -3.60
C ALA A 284 -5.38 0.83 -4.05
N ASP A 285 -4.82 0.04 -3.14
CA ASP A 285 -3.71 -0.87 -3.42
C ASP A 285 -4.13 -2.06 -4.30
N ALA A 286 -5.40 -2.49 -4.20
CA ALA A 286 -6.01 -3.44 -5.13
C ALA A 286 -6.26 -2.86 -6.53
N GLY A 287 -5.97 -1.57 -6.74
CA GLY A 287 -6.01 -0.93 -8.05
C GLY A 287 -7.30 -0.19 -8.36
N TYR A 288 -8.17 0.08 -7.38
CA TYR A 288 -9.38 0.89 -7.54
C TYR A 288 -9.13 2.37 -7.25
N ARG A 289 -9.90 3.25 -7.90
CA ARG A 289 -10.01 4.65 -7.45
C ARG A 289 -11.10 4.71 -6.38
N VAL A 290 -10.70 5.00 -5.14
CA VAL A 290 -11.62 5.01 -4.00
C VAL A 290 -12.11 6.43 -3.74
N ILE A 291 -13.43 6.60 -3.72
CA ILE A 291 -14.12 7.86 -3.40
C ILE A 291 -14.94 7.62 -2.14
N ALA A 292 -14.42 8.06 -1.00
CA ALA A 292 -15.10 7.99 0.28
C ALA A 292 -15.62 9.39 0.62
N PHE A 293 -16.93 9.58 0.69
CA PHE A 293 -17.53 10.89 0.97
C PHE A 293 -18.34 10.86 2.26
N ASP A 294 -18.39 12.01 2.94
CA ASP A 294 -19.28 12.16 4.09
C ASP A 294 -20.71 12.34 3.56
N MET A 295 -21.63 11.54 4.09
CA MET A 295 -23.04 11.62 3.73
C MET A 295 -23.68 12.90 4.26
N ILE A 296 -24.84 13.28 3.72
CA ILE A 296 -25.56 14.46 4.21
C ILE A 296 -25.88 14.30 5.70
N GLY A 297 -25.65 15.35 6.49
CA GLY A 297 -25.77 15.30 7.96
C GLY A 297 -24.53 14.79 8.70
N TYR A 298 -23.42 14.50 8.01
CA TYR A 298 -22.18 14.02 8.62
C TYR A 298 -20.94 14.82 8.20
N GLY A 299 -19.95 14.89 9.10
CA GLY A 299 -18.60 15.37 8.81
C GLY A 299 -18.57 16.80 8.27
N ASP A 300 -17.92 16.98 7.12
CA ASP A 300 -17.81 18.28 6.43
C ASP A 300 -18.88 18.44 5.31
N SER A 301 -19.85 17.52 5.22
CA SER A 301 -20.99 17.62 4.31
C SER A 301 -22.07 18.57 4.85
N SER A 302 -23.10 18.90 4.05
CA SER A 302 -24.16 19.81 4.51
C SER A 302 -25.04 19.16 5.57
N HIS A 303 -25.51 19.94 6.55
CA HIS A 303 -26.40 19.49 7.65
C HIS A 303 -27.73 20.28 7.64
N PRO A 304 -28.59 20.08 6.63
CA PRO A 304 -29.89 20.75 6.60
C PRO A 304 -30.74 20.35 7.82
N GLN A 305 -31.60 21.26 8.28
CA GLN A 305 -32.51 21.01 9.40
C GLN A 305 -33.81 20.33 8.96
N ASP A 306 -34.18 20.47 7.69
CA ASP A 306 -35.42 19.93 7.15
C ASP A 306 -35.35 18.40 7.01
N ILE A 307 -36.31 17.69 7.61
CA ILE A 307 -36.36 16.21 7.61
C ILE A 307 -36.43 15.66 6.18
N GLU A 308 -37.17 16.31 5.29
CA GLU A 308 -37.35 15.89 3.89
C GLU A 308 -36.05 15.83 3.09
N GLU A 309 -35.03 16.60 3.49
CA GLU A 309 -33.70 16.56 2.87
C GLU A 309 -32.98 15.22 3.08
N TYR A 310 -33.35 14.48 4.13
CA TYR A 310 -32.82 13.14 4.44
C TYR A 310 -33.69 12.00 3.88
N SER A 311 -34.69 12.31 3.06
CA SER A 311 -35.45 11.27 2.36
C SER A 311 -34.54 10.48 1.42
N GLN A 312 -34.79 9.17 1.29
CA GLN A 312 -34.00 8.28 0.42
C GLN A 312 -33.94 8.78 -1.03
N GLU A 313 -35.00 9.42 -1.51
CA GLU A 313 -35.05 10.03 -2.84
C GLU A 313 -34.07 11.21 -2.96
N ASN A 314 -34.07 12.14 -2.01
CA ASN A 314 -33.17 13.30 -2.03
C ASN A 314 -31.71 12.89 -1.85
N ILE A 315 -31.44 11.91 -0.98
CA ILE A 315 -30.10 11.34 -0.81
C ILE A 315 -29.60 10.73 -2.13
N CYS A 316 -30.41 9.89 -2.79
CA CYS A 316 -30.04 9.30 -4.07
C CYS A 316 -29.77 10.37 -5.13
N LYS A 317 -30.65 11.38 -5.27
CA LYS A 317 -30.45 12.50 -6.20
C LYS A 317 -29.17 13.29 -5.89
N GLY A 318 -28.87 13.50 -4.61
CA GLY A 318 -27.64 14.14 -4.15
C GLY A 318 -26.39 13.39 -4.61
N ILE A 319 -26.38 12.07 -4.46
CA ILE A 319 -25.29 11.19 -4.91
C ILE A 319 -25.12 11.23 -6.44
N LEU A 320 -26.22 11.20 -7.19
CA LEU A 320 -26.16 11.30 -8.66
C LEU A 320 -25.60 12.66 -9.11
N SER A 321 -26.00 13.75 -8.45
CA SER A 321 -25.45 15.08 -8.70
C SER A 321 -23.96 15.14 -8.41
N PHE A 322 -23.52 14.49 -7.32
CA PHE A 322 -22.12 14.35 -6.96
C PHE A 322 -21.31 13.59 -8.01
N LEU A 323 -21.79 12.43 -8.48
CA LEU A 323 -21.16 11.68 -9.57
C LEU A 323 -21.04 12.51 -10.86
N ASN A 324 -22.11 13.24 -11.23
CA ASN A 324 -22.11 14.08 -12.42
C ASN A 324 -21.03 15.17 -12.34
N LYS A 325 -20.88 15.82 -11.18
CA LYS A 325 -19.84 16.84 -10.98
C LYS A 325 -18.43 16.28 -11.01
N LEU A 326 -18.26 15.02 -10.59
CA LEU A 326 -16.99 14.29 -10.73
C LEU A 326 -16.72 13.79 -12.14
N GLY A 327 -17.67 13.96 -13.08
CA GLY A 327 -17.56 13.43 -14.44
C GLY A 327 -17.63 11.90 -14.49
N LEU A 328 -18.29 11.27 -13.52
CA LEU A 328 -18.40 9.82 -13.42
C LEU A 328 -19.74 9.32 -13.99
N PRO A 329 -19.71 8.62 -15.14
CA PRO A 329 -20.94 8.08 -15.74
C PRO A 329 -21.53 6.96 -14.88
N TRP A 330 -20.68 6.13 -14.26
CA TRP A 330 -21.06 5.04 -13.37
C TRP A 330 -19.96 4.79 -12.33
N ALA A 331 -20.31 4.16 -11.21
CA ALA A 331 -19.36 3.74 -10.17
C ALA A 331 -19.79 2.42 -9.52
N THR A 332 -18.86 1.71 -8.87
CA THR A 332 -19.22 0.62 -7.95
C THR A 332 -19.57 1.20 -6.59
N PHE A 333 -20.71 0.80 -6.02
CA PHE A 333 -21.22 1.33 -4.74
C PHE A 333 -21.09 0.30 -3.63
N LEU A 334 -20.42 0.66 -2.53
CA LEU A 334 -20.36 -0.16 -1.32
C LEU A 334 -21.03 0.59 -0.17
N GLY A 335 -22.00 -0.02 0.50
CA GLY A 335 -22.76 0.56 1.61
C GLY A 335 -22.56 -0.22 2.93
N HIS A 336 -22.43 0.47 4.05
CA HIS A 336 -22.52 -0.10 5.40
C HIS A 336 -23.70 0.52 6.16
N ASP A 337 -24.44 -0.30 6.91
CA ASP A 337 -25.59 0.12 7.74
C ASP A 337 -26.63 0.94 6.94
N TRP A 338 -26.91 2.20 7.28
CA TRP A 338 -27.81 3.06 6.50
C TRP A 338 -27.32 3.29 5.06
N GLY A 339 -26.00 3.31 4.86
CA GLY A 339 -25.39 3.39 3.54
C GLY A 339 -25.72 2.15 2.71
N GLY A 340 -25.90 1.00 3.36
CA GLY A 340 -26.42 -0.22 2.74
C GLY A 340 -27.83 -0.03 2.16
N VAL A 341 -28.71 0.64 2.89
CA VAL A 341 -30.07 0.98 2.41
C VAL A 341 -29.99 1.89 1.17
N VAL A 342 -29.14 2.92 1.24
CA VAL A 342 -28.96 3.88 0.14
C VAL A 342 -28.46 3.20 -1.13
N VAL A 343 -27.46 2.32 -1.04
CA VAL A 343 -26.93 1.64 -2.23
C VAL A 343 -27.94 0.68 -2.85
N TRP A 344 -28.79 0.03 -2.06
CA TRP A 344 -29.88 -0.78 -2.59
C TRP A 344 -30.95 0.06 -3.30
N ASN A 345 -31.27 1.24 -2.77
CA ASN A 345 -32.21 2.16 -3.42
C ASN A 345 -31.65 2.72 -4.72
N LEU A 346 -30.35 3.08 -4.74
CA LEU A 346 -29.65 3.48 -5.97
C LEU A 346 -29.67 2.38 -7.02
N ALA A 347 -29.37 1.13 -6.64
CA ALA A 347 -29.38 0.00 -7.56
C ALA A 347 -30.77 -0.26 -8.17
N GLN A 348 -31.84 -0.08 -7.41
CA GLN A 348 -33.22 -0.26 -7.89
C GLN A 348 -33.69 0.88 -8.79
N LYS A 349 -33.33 2.14 -8.47
CA LYS A 349 -33.86 3.32 -9.14
C LYS A 349 -33.01 3.80 -10.31
N PHE A 350 -31.70 3.58 -10.26
CA PHE A 350 -30.72 4.11 -11.21
C PHE A 350 -29.68 3.06 -11.62
N PRO A 351 -30.06 1.84 -12.03
CA PRO A 351 -29.12 0.76 -12.34
C PRO A 351 -28.07 1.15 -13.39
N GLU A 352 -28.39 2.07 -14.31
CA GLU A 352 -27.48 2.60 -15.33
C GLU A 352 -26.29 3.39 -14.77
N ARG A 353 -26.40 3.86 -13.53
CA ARG A 353 -25.35 4.63 -12.83
C ARG A 353 -24.45 3.74 -11.97
N LEU A 354 -24.74 2.43 -11.89
CA LEU A 354 -24.00 1.48 -11.07
C LEU A 354 -23.26 0.47 -11.95
N ARG A 355 -21.97 0.29 -11.69
CA ARG A 355 -21.20 -0.82 -12.26
C ARG A 355 -21.42 -2.12 -11.48
N ALA A 356 -21.52 -2.00 -10.16
CA ALA A 356 -21.81 -3.06 -9.21
C ALA A 356 -22.28 -2.43 -7.89
N VAL A 357 -22.92 -3.24 -7.03
CA VAL A 357 -23.38 -2.83 -5.70
C VAL A 357 -23.02 -3.89 -4.66
N GLY A 358 -22.61 -3.45 -3.48
CA GLY A 358 -22.39 -4.31 -2.32
C GLY A 358 -22.88 -3.65 -1.04
N SER A 359 -23.46 -4.42 -0.14
CA SER A 359 -23.90 -3.98 1.18
C SER A 359 -23.26 -4.84 2.26
N ILE A 360 -22.82 -4.21 3.33
CA ILE A 360 -22.25 -4.86 4.52
C ILE A 360 -23.27 -4.71 5.65
N ASN A 361 -23.64 -5.83 6.26
CA ASN A 361 -24.64 -5.98 7.32
C ASN A 361 -26.10 -5.80 6.87
N THR A 362 -26.40 -4.79 6.08
CA THR A 362 -27.78 -4.43 5.72
C THR A 362 -28.32 -5.27 4.57
N PRO A 363 -29.32 -6.14 4.79
CA PRO A 363 -29.92 -6.93 3.71
C PRO A 363 -30.78 -6.04 2.80
N PHE A 364 -30.98 -6.51 1.57
CA PHE A 364 -32.02 -5.94 0.72
C PHE A 364 -33.40 -6.38 1.23
N LEU A 365 -34.26 -5.41 1.55
CA LEU A 365 -35.64 -5.64 1.95
C LEU A 365 -36.58 -4.95 0.94
N PRO A 366 -37.41 -5.70 0.21
CA PRO A 366 -38.35 -5.09 -0.71
C PRO A 366 -39.42 -4.29 0.05
N THR A 367 -39.62 -3.04 -0.38
CA THR A 367 -40.61 -2.14 0.22
C THR A 367 -41.99 -2.42 -0.36
N ASN A 368 -42.99 -2.62 0.51
CA ASN A 368 -44.39 -2.64 0.09
C ASN A 368 -44.92 -1.20 0.00
N PRO A 369 -45.29 -0.67 -1.18
CA PRO A 369 -45.77 0.70 -1.33
C PRO A 369 -47.02 1.03 -0.51
N SER A 370 -47.79 0.01 -0.13
CA SER A 370 -49.05 0.14 0.61
C SER A 370 -48.87 0.17 2.13
N GLU A 371 -47.65 0.00 2.64
CA GLU A 371 -47.36 -0.01 4.09
C GLU A 371 -46.32 1.05 4.43
N ASN A 372 -46.62 1.89 5.44
CA ASN A 372 -45.62 2.78 6.01
C ASN A 372 -44.63 1.98 6.88
N PRO A 373 -43.33 1.98 6.57
CA PRO A 373 -42.33 1.22 7.33
C PRO A 373 -42.26 1.60 8.81
N ALA A 374 -42.44 2.88 9.15
CA ALA A 374 -42.41 3.36 10.53
C ALA A 374 -43.61 2.82 11.33
N GLU A 375 -44.80 2.81 10.73
CA GLU A 375 -46.00 2.24 11.37
C GLU A 375 -45.88 0.73 11.56
N LYS A 376 -45.26 0.03 10.60
CA LYS A 376 -44.98 -1.41 10.71
C LYS A 376 -44.01 -1.72 11.85
N MET A 377 -43.02 -0.86 12.04
CA MET A 377 -42.04 -0.96 13.11
C MET A 377 -42.66 -0.67 14.48
N ALA A 378 -43.52 0.36 14.56
CA ALA A 378 -44.24 0.73 15.79
C ALA A 378 -45.23 -0.35 16.27
N LYS A 379 -45.69 -1.24 15.38
CA LYS A 379 -46.58 -2.37 15.71
C LYS A 379 -45.89 -3.52 16.46
N LYS A 380 -44.58 -3.46 16.71
CA LYS A 380 -43.83 -4.45 17.51
C LYS A 380 -43.57 -3.93 18.93
N PRO A 381 -44.52 -4.08 19.88
CA PRO A 381 -44.34 -3.58 21.24
C PRO A 381 -43.17 -4.27 21.97
N GLY A 382 -42.41 -3.49 22.75
CA GLY A 382 -41.42 -4.00 23.71
C GLY A 382 -39.95 -3.97 23.27
N VAL A 383 -39.64 -3.50 22.06
CA VAL A 383 -38.26 -3.31 21.59
C VAL A 383 -37.98 -1.82 21.45
N PHE A 384 -36.90 -1.32 22.08
CA PHE A 384 -36.43 0.03 21.82
C PHE A 384 -35.96 0.13 20.36
N ASP A 385 -36.66 0.91 19.56
CA ASP A 385 -36.31 1.15 18.18
C ASP A 385 -35.80 2.59 18.01
N TYR A 386 -34.50 2.69 17.75
CA TYR A 386 -33.84 3.98 17.60
C TYR A 386 -34.40 4.78 16.42
N MET A 387 -34.86 4.11 15.35
CA MET A 387 -35.39 4.80 14.16
C MET A 387 -36.69 5.55 14.51
N LEU A 388 -37.53 4.97 15.38
CA LEU A 388 -38.72 5.63 15.90
C LEU A 388 -38.37 6.71 16.93
N TYR A 389 -37.36 6.44 17.77
CA TYR A 389 -36.90 7.40 18.78
C TYR A 389 -36.41 8.71 18.17
N PHE A 390 -35.67 8.64 17.06
CA PHE A 390 -35.15 9.81 16.35
C PHE A 390 -36.18 10.59 15.52
N GLN A 391 -37.43 10.11 15.40
CA GLN A 391 -38.45 10.82 14.59
C GLN A 391 -38.94 12.13 15.21
N LYS A 392 -38.67 12.38 16.50
CA LYS A 392 -39.05 13.62 17.18
C LYS A 392 -37.79 14.48 17.41
N PRO A 393 -37.54 15.48 16.55
CA PRO A 393 -36.38 16.36 16.71
C PRO A 393 -36.33 17.00 18.10
N GLY A 394 -35.13 17.05 18.69
CA GLY A 394 -34.84 17.66 19.98
C GLY A 394 -34.99 16.72 21.18
N VAL A 395 -35.62 15.54 21.04
CA VAL A 395 -35.78 14.60 22.15
C VAL A 395 -34.48 13.82 22.39
N ALA A 396 -33.98 13.16 21.34
CA ALA A 396 -32.79 12.33 21.44
C ALA A 396 -31.53 13.18 21.63
N GLU A 397 -31.46 14.34 20.97
CA GLU A 397 -30.40 15.32 21.10
C GLU A 397 -30.28 15.80 22.55
N ALA A 398 -31.40 16.21 23.15
CA ALA A 398 -31.42 16.66 24.55
C ALA A 398 -31.09 15.55 25.55
N GLU A 399 -31.32 14.28 25.23
CA GLU A 399 -30.86 13.16 26.07
C GLU A 399 -29.35 12.95 25.92
N PHE A 400 -28.86 12.87 24.69
CA PHE A 400 -27.48 12.52 24.38
C PHE A 400 -26.48 13.61 24.74
N GLU A 401 -26.87 14.88 24.60
CA GLU A 401 -26.04 16.04 24.93
C GLU A 401 -25.87 16.23 26.44
N LYS A 402 -26.76 15.67 27.28
CA LYS A 402 -26.63 15.75 28.76
C LYS A 402 -25.32 15.14 29.27
N ASN A 403 -24.84 14.10 28.61
CA ASN A 403 -23.56 13.46 28.96
C ASN A 403 -22.93 12.80 27.74
N LEU A 404 -22.17 13.58 26.99
CA LEU A 404 -21.49 13.12 25.79
C LEU A 404 -20.57 11.91 26.06
N GLU A 405 -19.84 11.89 27.19
CA GLU A 405 -18.94 10.78 27.51
C GLU A 405 -19.70 9.46 27.68
N ARG A 406 -20.81 9.49 28.42
CA ARG A 406 -21.70 8.32 28.56
C ARG A 406 -22.27 7.91 27.21
N THR A 407 -22.76 8.86 26.42
CA THR A 407 -23.32 8.61 25.09
C THR A 407 -22.31 7.90 24.19
N PHE A 408 -21.10 8.45 24.05
CA PHE A 408 -20.05 7.82 23.23
C PHE A 408 -19.64 6.44 23.76
N LYS A 409 -19.59 6.22 25.09
CA LYS A 409 -19.31 4.90 25.68
C LYS A 409 -20.42 3.87 25.42
N LEU A 410 -21.68 4.31 25.27
CA LEU A 410 -22.80 3.43 24.93
C LEU A 410 -22.74 2.97 23.48
N PHE A 411 -22.39 3.87 22.56
CA PHE A 411 -22.36 3.58 21.12
C PHE A 411 -21.06 2.91 20.64
N PHE A 412 -19.90 3.24 21.23
CA PHE A 412 -18.57 2.89 20.68
C PHE A 412 -17.69 2.06 21.63
N ARG A 413 -18.26 1.06 22.30
CA ARG A 413 -17.57 0.21 23.29
C ARG A 413 -16.16 -0.25 22.92
#